data_AF-A0A977KU33-F1
#
_entry.id   AF-A0A977KU33-F1
#
_cell.length_a   1.000
_cell.length_b   1.000
_cell.length_c   1.000
_cell.angle_alpha   90.00
_cell.angle_beta   90.00
_cell.angle_gamma   90.00
#
_symmetry.space_group_name_H-M   'P 1'
#
loop_
_entity.id
_entity.type
_entity.pdbx_description
1 polymer ?
#
loop_
_entity_poly.entity_id
_entity_poly.type
_entity_poly.pdbx_seq_one_letter_code
_entity_poly.pdbx_strand_id
1 'polypeptide(L)'
;MITTLPLVISDIDYPDSDGLPMAESDLARNYLVYGVEALNFYFRDQPHIYVSGNLLIYYEKGNPKAVIAPDVFVIFGVTKKARGSYKVWEEDNQVPAFVLEITSKSTVSEDQGTK
;
A
#
# COMPACT_ATOMS: atom_id res chain seq x y z
N MET A 1 -42.20 11.98 -23.35
CA MET A 1 -41.05 12.65 -22.70
C MET A 1 -40.44 11.64 -21.75
N ILE A 2 -39.21 11.21 -21.99
CA ILE A 2 -38.49 10.33 -21.06
C ILE A 2 -37.53 11.23 -20.29
N THR A 3 -37.77 11.38 -18.99
CA THR A 3 -36.93 12.15 -18.09
C THR A 3 -35.76 11.26 -17.67
N THR A 4 -34.55 11.53 -18.16
CA THR A 4 -33.33 10.89 -17.67
C THR A 4 -32.95 11.52 -16.33
N LEU A 5 -33.12 10.77 -15.24
CA LEU A 5 -32.53 11.10 -13.96
C LEU A 5 -30.99 11.07 -14.09
N PRO A 6 -30.27 12.09 -13.63
CA PRO A 6 -28.81 12.04 -13.61
C PRO A 6 -28.39 10.88 -12.71
N LEU A 7 -27.55 9.99 -13.26
CA LEU A 7 -26.91 8.93 -12.50
C LEU A 7 -26.05 9.59 -11.43
N VAL A 8 -26.49 9.54 -10.17
CA VAL A 8 -25.64 9.91 -9.03
C VAL A 8 -24.58 8.82 -8.95
N ILE A 9 -23.43 9.05 -9.58
CA ILE A 9 -22.23 8.28 -9.29
C ILE A 9 -21.84 8.71 -7.88
N SER A 10 -22.21 7.92 -6.88
CA SER A 10 -21.61 8.07 -5.56
C SER A 10 -20.11 7.87 -5.73
N ASP A 11 -19.31 8.82 -5.25
CA ASP A 11 -17.86 8.65 -5.17
C ASP A 11 -17.58 7.31 -4.47
N ILE A 12 -16.86 6.43 -5.15
CA ILE A 12 -16.47 5.13 -4.61
C ILE A 12 -15.50 5.41 -3.47
N ASP A 13 -15.81 4.91 -2.27
CA ASP A 13 -14.96 5.06 -1.10
C ASP A 13 -13.76 4.10 -1.18
N TYR A 14 -12.59 4.64 -0.84
CA TYR A 14 -11.32 3.93 -0.78
C TYR A 14 -10.70 4.18 0.59
N PRO A 15 -10.96 3.31 1.58
CA PRO A 15 -10.51 3.53 2.94
C PRO A 15 -8.99 3.54 3.04
N ASP A 16 -8.46 4.24 4.04
CA ASP A 16 -7.02 4.26 4.32
C ASP A 16 -6.59 3.12 5.28
N SER A 17 -7.55 2.34 5.81
CA SER A 17 -7.32 1.22 6.73
C SER A 17 -8.32 0.09 6.50
N ASP A 18 -7.86 -1.14 6.72
CA ASP A 18 -8.67 -2.37 6.74
C ASP A 18 -9.27 -2.68 8.12
N GLY A 19 -8.97 -1.87 9.13
CA GLY A 19 -9.39 -2.06 10.52
C GLY A 19 -8.62 -3.16 11.27
N LEU A 20 -7.58 -3.75 10.67
CA LEU A 20 -6.76 -4.78 11.29
C LEU A 20 -5.52 -4.17 11.99
N PRO A 21 -4.92 -4.87 12.96
CA PRO A 21 -3.64 -4.47 13.53
C PRO A 21 -2.54 -4.49 12.47
N MET A 22 -1.62 -3.52 12.53
CA MET A 22 -0.45 -3.45 11.64
C MET A 22 0.47 -4.68 11.70
N ALA A 23 0.51 -5.39 12.83
CA ALA A 23 1.39 -6.54 13.01
C ALA A 23 0.83 -7.52 14.05
N GLU A 24 1.10 -8.82 13.85
CA GLU A 24 0.65 -9.90 14.75
C GLU A 24 1.46 -9.98 16.07
N SER A 25 2.64 -9.35 16.15
CA SER A 25 3.51 -9.39 17.32
C SER A 25 4.44 -8.18 17.43
N ASP A 26 4.98 -7.95 18.63
CA ASP A 26 6.02 -6.93 18.86
C ASP A 26 7.24 -7.13 17.95
N LEU A 27 7.64 -8.38 17.72
CA LEU A 27 8.79 -8.71 16.89
C LEU A 27 8.53 -8.38 15.42
N ALA A 28 7.36 -8.75 14.89
CA ALA A 28 6.95 -8.42 13.54
C ALA A 28 6.88 -6.90 13.34
N ARG A 29 6.24 -6.19 14.29
CA ARG A 29 6.22 -4.72 14.29
C ARG A 29 7.63 -4.12 14.24
N ASN A 30 8.54 -4.61 15.07
CA ASN A 30 9.89 -4.07 15.15
C ASN A 30 10.67 -4.28 13.84
N TYR A 31 10.54 -5.44 13.18
CA TYR A 31 11.16 -5.68 11.88
C TYR A 31 10.55 -4.83 10.77
N LEU A 32 9.24 -4.57 10.82
CA LEU A 32 8.54 -3.72 9.86
C LEU A 32 9.09 -2.30 9.94
N VAL A 33 9.07 -1.73 11.15
CA VAL A 33 9.60 -0.40 11.42
C VAL A 33 11.07 -0.33 11.00
N TYR A 34 11.88 -1.32 11.37
CA TYR A 34 13.30 -1.36 10.99
C TYR A 34 13.49 -1.36 9.46
N GLY A 35 12.72 -2.16 8.72
CA GLY A 35 12.81 -2.25 7.26
C GLY A 35 12.45 -0.93 6.57
N VAL A 36 11.35 -0.30 7.00
CA VAL A 36 10.91 1.01 6.49
C VAL A 36 11.97 2.08 6.78
N GLU A 37 12.46 2.17 8.01
CA GLU A 37 13.45 3.18 8.42
C GLU A 37 14.80 2.98 7.71
N ALA A 38 15.28 1.74 7.60
CA ALA A 38 16.54 1.44 6.93
C ALA A 38 16.50 1.82 5.44
N LEU A 39 15.41 1.49 4.74
CA LEU A 39 15.24 1.85 3.33
C LEU A 39 15.00 3.35 3.14
N ASN A 40 14.24 4.00 4.03
CA ASN A 40 14.09 5.46 4.01
C ASN A 40 15.43 6.18 4.18
N PHE A 41 16.29 5.69 5.08
CA PHE A 41 17.64 6.20 5.29
C PHE A 41 18.53 5.96 4.08
N TYR A 42 18.48 4.77 3.49
CA TYR A 42 19.24 4.43 2.28
C TYR A 42 18.88 5.35 1.10
N PHE A 43 17.58 5.63 0.91
CA PHE A 43 17.07 6.50 -0.15
C PHE A 43 16.84 7.96 0.30
N ARG A 44 17.45 8.41 1.39
CA ARG A 44 17.14 9.74 1.98
C ARG A 44 17.36 10.90 1.00
N ASP A 45 18.40 10.82 0.18
CA ASP A 45 18.80 11.86 -0.78
C ASP A 45 18.11 11.69 -2.15
N GLN A 46 17.16 10.76 -2.27
CA GLN A 46 16.42 10.46 -3.50
C GLN A 46 14.96 10.92 -3.36
N PRO A 47 14.58 12.12 -3.86
CA PRO A 47 13.25 12.70 -3.65
C PRO A 47 12.13 11.97 -4.41
N HIS A 48 12.48 11.16 -5.42
CA HIS A 48 11.57 10.41 -6.27
C HIS A 48 11.54 8.91 -5.97
N ILE A 49 11.91 8.53 -4.74
CA ILE A 49 11.79 7.16 -4.23
C ILE A 49 10.95 7.21 -2.95
N TYR A 50 9.82 6.52 -2.97
CA TYR A 50 8.92 6.40 -1.84
C TYR A 50 9.07 5.03 -1.19
N VAL A 51 9.27 5.05 0.13
CA VAL A 51 9.36 3.86 0.97
C VAL A 51 8.27 3.97 2.02
N SER A 52 7.51 2.91 2.20
CA SER A 52 6.53 2.79 3.28
C SER A 52 6.26 1.32 3.60
N GLY A 53 5.32 1.06 4.49
CA GLY A 53 4.95 -0.27 4.95
C GLY A 53 3.57 -0.27 5.60
N ASN A 54 2.88 -1.41 5.58
CA ASN A 54 1.51 -1.58 6.09
C ASN A 54 0.56 -0.43 5.67
N LEU A 55 0.64 -0.03 4.40
CA LEU A 55 -0.20 1.01 3.80
C LEU A 55 -0.97 0.40 2.63
N LEU A 56 -2.29 0.65 2.57
CA LEU A 56 -3.15 0.10 1.54
C LEU A 56 -2.76 0.63 0.15
N ILE A 57 -2.53 -0.29 -0.79
CA ILE A 57 -2.21 -0.02 -2.19
C ILE A 57 -3.35 -0.52 -3.07
N TYR A 58 -4.10 0.41 -3.66
CA TYR A 58 -5.15 0.11 -4.63
C TYR A 58 -4.60 0.08 -6.05
N TYR A 59 -4.73 -1.05 -6.72
CA TYR A 59 -4.18 -1.27 -8.06
C TYR A 59 -5.23 -1.24 -9.20
N GLU A 60 -6.52 -1.16 -8.88
CA GLU A 60 -7.60 -1.05 -9.88
C GLU A 60 -8.62 0.05 -9.53
N LYS A 61 -8.80 1.02 -10.43
CA LYS A 61 -9.78 2.10 -10.27
C LYS A 61 -11.20 1.56 -10.50
N GLY A 62 -12.14 1.98 -9.66
CA GLY A 62 -13.51 1.45 -9.60
C GLY A 62 -13.70 0.23 -8.70
N ASN A 63 -12.62 -0.39 -8.20
CA ASN A 63 -12.69 -1.62 -7.41
C ASN A 63 -11.96 -1.49 -6.05
N PRO A 64 -12.66 -1.11 -4.96
CA PRO A 64 -12.06 -1.04 -3.62
C PRO A 64 -11.58 -2.38 -3.05
N LYS A 65 -11.87 -3.51 -3.69
CA LYS A 65 -11.38 -4.83 -3.29
C LYS A 65 -10.03 -5.19 -3.93
N ALA A 66 -9.62 -4.46 -4.96
CA ALA A 66 -8.31 -4.62 -5.59
C ALA A 66 -7.25 -3.85 -4.78
N VAL A 67 -6.94 -4.38 -3.60
CA VAL A 67 -6.07 -3.76 -2.61
C VAL A 67 -5.11 -4.78 -2.02
N ILE A 68 -3.87 -4.35 -1.76
CA ILE A 68 -2.86 -5.09 -1.01
C ILE A 68 -2.26 -4.20 0.07
N ALA A 69 -1.63 -4.79 1.09
CA ALA A 69 -0.94 -4.08 2.15
C ALA A 69 0.41 -4.76 2.45
N PRO A 70 1.45 -4.51 1.66
CA PRO A 70 2.75 -5.12 1.89
C PRO A 70 3.38 -4.60 3.20
N ASP A 71 4.12 -5.46 3.90
CA ASP A 71 4.75 -5.07 5.17
C ASP A 71 5.75 -3.93 4.96
N VAL A 72 6.58 -4.02 3.91
CA VAL A 72 7.50 -2.96 3.47
C VAL A 72 7.58 -2.95 1.95
N PHE A 73 7.58 -1.77 1.35
CA PHE A 73 7.71 -1.63 -0.11
C PHE A 73 8.48 -0.37 -0.54
N VAL A 74 8.98 -0.41 -1.78
CA VAL A 74 9.66 0.72 -2.44
C VAL A 74 9.04 0.97 -3.80
N ILE A 75 8.72 2.24 -4.08
CA ILE A 75 8.20 2.71 -5.37
C ILE A 75 9.16 3.77 -5.93
N PHE A 76 9.60 3.57 -7.17
CA PHE A 76 10.45 4.52 -7.90
C PHE A 76 9.60 5.47 -8.75
N GLY A 77 10.14 6.66 -9.02
CA GLY A 77 9.51 7.63 -9.91
C GLY A 77 8.37 8.41 -9.28
N VAL A 78 8.16 8.30 -7.96
CA VAL A 78 7.10 9.01 -7.23
C VAL A 78 7.67 9.89 -6.13
N THR A 79 7.05 11.04 -5.89
CA THR A 79 7.53 11.97 -4.87
C THR A 79 7.40 11.37 -3.46
N LYS A 80 8.45 11.55 -2.65
CA LYS A 80 8.46 11.19 -1.22
C LYS A 80 7.56 12.14 -0.43
N LYS A 81 6.32 11.72 -0.19
CA LYS A 81 5.30 12.42 0.62
C LYS A 81 4.49 11.39 1.42
N ALA A 82 3.90 11.82 2.54
CA ALA A 82 2.98 10.98 3.30
C ALA A 82 1.67 10.75 2.52
N ARG A 83 1.05 9.58 2.73
CA ARG A 83 -0.21 9.17 2.11
C ARG A 83 -1.06 8.42 3.15
N GLY A 84 -2.38 8.49 3.05
CA GLY A 84 -3.29 7.61 3.79
C GLY A 84 -3.35 6.22 3.13
N SER A 85 -3.65 6.21 1.84
CA SER A 85 -3.57 5.06 0.94
C SER A 85 -2.82 5.43 -0.34
N TYR A 86 -2.32 4.43 -1.05
CA TYR A 86 -1.65 4.60 -2.34
C TYR A 86 -2.58 4.11 -3.44
N LYS A 87 -2.95 5.00 -4.37
CA LYS A 87 -3.81 4.68 -5.50
C LYS A 87 -2.99 4.78 -6.77
N VAL A 88 -2.76 3.64 -7.45
CA VAL A 88 -1.83 3.55 -8.59
C VAL A 88 -2.16 4.55 -9.70
N TRP A 89 -3.46 4.79 -9.96
CA TRP A 89 -3.91 5.75 -10.98
C TRP A 89 -3.72 7.23 -10.60
N GLU A 90 -3.38 7.55 -9.36
CA GLU A 90 -3.08 8.92 -8.90
C GLU A 90 -1.57 9.22 -8.91
N GLU A 91 -0.75 8.21 -9.19
CA GLU A 91 0.70 8.23 -9.06
C GLU A 91 1.37 7.71 -10.35
N ASP A 92 0.86 8.15 -11.51
CA ASP A 92 1.36 7.83 -12.86
C ASP A 92 1.52 6.33 -13.16
N ASN A 93 0.66 5.51 -12.56
CA ASN A 93 0.69 4.05 -12.64
C ASN A 93 1.98 3.41 -12.12
N GLN A 94 2.72 4.10 -11.25
CA GLN A 94 3.87 3.52 -10.58
C GLN A 94 3.42 2.54 -9.50
N VAL A 95 4.05 1.36 -9.48
CA VAL A 95 3.76 0.26 -8.57
C VAL A 95 4.99 -0.08 -7.73
N PRO A 96 4.83 -0.80 -6.61
CA PRO A 96 5.96 -1.38 -5.88
C PRO A 96 6.92 -2.11 -6.81
N ALA A 97 8.18 -1.69 -6.81
CA ALA A 97 9.28 -2.37 -7.50
C ALA A 97 10.04 -3.34 -6.58
N PHE A 98 9.84 -3.18 -5.27
CA PHE A 98 10.38 -4.04 -4.24
C PHE A 98 9.35 -4.17 -3.12
N VAL A 99 9.21 -5.39 -2.61
CA VAL A 99 8.39 -5.74 -1.44
C VAL A 99 9.22 -6.63 -0.52
N LEU A 100 9.06 -6.44 0.78
CA LEU A 100 9.61 -7.28 1.84
C LEU A 100 8.48 -7.64 2.80
N GLU A 101 8.19 -8.93 2.94
CA GLU A 101 7.20 -9.47 3.88
C GLU A 101 7.89 -10.07 5.11
N ILE A 102 7.33 -9.82 6.29
CA ILE A 102 7.81 -10.29 7.58
C ILE A 102 6.97 -11.49 7.99
N THR A 103 7.50 -12.65 7.63
CA THR A 103 6.75 -13.88 7.77
C THR A 103 6.75 -14.44 9.20
N SER A 104 5.64 -15.07 9.56
CA SER A 104 5.46 -15.83 10.79
C SER A 104 5.02 -17.27 10.48
N LYS A 105 4.91 -18.13 11.50
CA LYS A 105 4.38 -19.49 11.28
C LYS A 105 2.94 -19.48 10.76
N SER A 106 2.15 -18.45 11.07
CA SER A 106 0.77 -18.31 10.61
C SER A 106 0.66 -17.77 9.18
N THR A 107 1.60 -16.92 8.74
CA THR A 107 1.50 -16.20 7.45
C THR A 107 2.38 -16.77 6.33
N VAL A 108 3.35 -17.64 6.65
CA VAL A 108 4.35 -18.15 5.68
C VAL A 108 3.78 -18.75 4.39
N SER A 109 2.64 -19.43 4.46
CA SER A 109 2.03 -20.00 3.26
C SER A 109 1.47 -18.95 2.31
N GLU A 110 0.97 -17.83 2.85
CA GLU A 110 0.44 -16.72 2.06
C GLU A 110 1.60 -15.88 1.51
N ASP A 111 2.58 -15.55 2.36
CA ASP A 111 3.72 -14.69 2.03
C ASP A 111 4.65 -15.30 0.96
N GLN A 112 4.76 -16.63 0.88
CA GLN A 112 5.57 -17.31 -0.15
C GLN A 112 4.78 -17.74 -1.38
N GLY A 113 3.45 -17.63 -1.37
CA GLY A 113 2.58 -18.23 -2.37
C GLY A 113 1.77 -17.23 -3.17
N THR A 114 0.86 -16.52 -2.48
CA THR A 114 -0.15 -15.66 -3.12
C THR A 114 0.32 -14.22 -3.29
N LYS A 115 1.22 -13.75 -2.41
CA LYS A 115 1.79 -12.40 -2.43
C LYS A 115 3.02 -12.29 -3.33
#